data_AF-A0A9Q1CHX0-F1
#
_entry.id   AF-A0A9Q1CHX0-F1
#
_cell.length_a   1.000
_cell.length_b   1.000
_cell.length_c   1.000
_cell.angle_alpha   90.00
_cell.angle_beta   90.00
_cell.angle_gamma   90.00
#
_symmetry.space_group_name_H-M   'P 1'
#
loop_
_entity.id
_entity.type
_entity.pdbx_description
1 polymer ?
#
loop_
_entity_poly.entity_id
_entity_poly.type
_entity_poly.pdbx_seq_one_letter_code
_entity_poly.pdbx_strand_id
1 'polypeptide(L)'
;MAPEYLSCLLSRKEEAAYQLRSNSSHILVVPRFFTKFGERSFAVAGPRLWNPLPLEIKECSSLTNFKCKLKTYFFKQAFNV
;
A
#
# COMPACT_ATOMS: atom_id res chain seq x y z
N MET A 1 2.63 -5.47 -16.07
CA MET A 1 1.20 -5.10 -16.11
C MET A 1 0.45 -6.09 -15.25
N ALA A 2 -0.52 -5.63 -14.46
CA ALA A 2 -1.38 -6.50 -13.66
C ALA A 2 -2.68 -6.80 -14.43
N PRO A 3 -3.33 -7.95 -14.20
CA PRO A 3 -4.67 -8.21 -14.71
C PRO A 3 -5.69 -7.15 -14.27
N GLU A 4 -6.61 -6.81 -15.15
CA GLU A 4 -7.61 -5.74 -14.94
C GLU A 4 -8.46 -5.98 -13.69
N TYR A 5 -8.86 -7.23 -13.43
CA TYR A 5 -9.65 -7.58 -12.26
C TYR A 5 -8.94 -7.24 -10.94
N LEU A 6 -7.60 -7.26 -10.89
CA LEU A 6 -6.86 -6.87 -9.68
C LEU A 6 -6.80 -5.36 -9.52
N SER A 7 -6.64 -4.60 -10.62
CA SER A 7 -6.66 -3.15 -10.56
C SER A 7 -8.01 -2.61 -10.11
N CYS A 8 -9.12 -3.21 -10.55
CA CYS A 8 -10.47 -2.80 -10.15
C CYS A 8 -10.77 -3.03 -8.67
N LEU A 9 -9.99 -3.87 -7.97
CA LEU A 9 -10.13 -4.11 -6.53
C LEU A 9 -9.43 -3.06 -5.66
N LEU A 10 -8.63 -2.18 -6.26
CA LEU A 10 -7.88 -1.15 -5.55
C LEU A 10 -8.43 0.23 -5.90
N SER A 11 -8.77 1.01 -4.88
CA SER A 11 -9.24 2.38 -5.06
C SER A 11 -8.28 3.33 -4.36
N ARG A 12 -7.81 4.36 -5.08
CA ARG A 12 -7.05 5.45 -4.47
C ARG A 12 -8.00 6.27 -3.61
N LYS A 13 -7.55 6.67 -2.42
CA LYS A 13 -8.33 7.58 -1.59
C LYS A 13 -8.47 8.90 -2.34
N GLU A 14 -9.71 9.37 -2.48
CA GLU A 14 -10.00 10.66 -3.08
C GLU A 14 -9.31 11.78 -2.32
N GLU A 15 -8.84 12.76 -3.08
CA GLU A 15 -8.20 13.93 -2.52
C GLU A 15 -9.26 14.77 -1.80
N ALA A 16 -9.01 15.06 -0.52
CA ALA A 16 -9.93 15.92 0.21
C ALA A 16 -9.91 17.32 -0.41
N ALA A 17 -11.04 18.05 -0.33
CA ALA A 17 -11.13 19.44 -0.79
C ALA A 17 -10.11 20.39 -0.12
N TYR A 18 -9.47 19.93 0.96
CA TYR A 18 -8.44 20.65 1.71
C TYR A 18 -7.09 19.95 1.58
N GLN A 19 -6.01 20.74 1.60
CA GLN A 19 -4.62 20.27 1.53
C GLN A 19 -4.21 19.54 2.83
N LEU A 20 -4.66 18.31 2.99
CA LEU A 20 -4.29 17.44 4.10
C LEU A 20 -2.96 16.74 3.81
N ARG A 21 -2.17 16.47 4.87
CA ARG A 21 -0.92 15.69 4.76
C ARG A 21 -1.10 14.29 4.16
N SER A 22 -2.33 13.76 4.21
CA SER A 22 -2.68 12.47 3.60
C SER A 22 -2.86 12.54 2.07
N ASN A 23 -3.02 13.73 1.50
CA ASN A 23 -3.25 13.94 0.07
C ASN A 23 -2.02 13.56 -0.78
N SER A 24 -0.82 13.82 -0.25
CA SER A 24 0.46 13.56 -0.90
C SER A 24 1.01 12.14 -0.71
N SER A 25 0.32 11.27 0.03
CA SER A 25 0.91 10.02 0.55
C SER A 25 0.56 8.73 -0.24
N HIS A 26 -0.02 8.86 -1.44
CA HIS A 26 -0.47 7.74 -2.31
C HIS A 26 -1.20 6.64 -1.54
N ILE A 27 -2.23 7.03 -0.78
CA ILE A 27 -2.98 6.14 0.12
C ILE A 27 -4.09 5.43 -0.66
N LEU A 28 -4.22 4.13 -0.43
CA LEU A 28 -5.32 3.30 -0.93
C LEU A 28 -6.43 3.18 0.13
N VAL A 29 -7.67 3.12 -0.33
CA VAL A 29 -8.81 2.84 0.54
C VAL A 29 -8.72 1.39 1.03
N VAL A 30 -8.88 1.18 2.33
CA VAL A 30 -9.02 -0.16 2.93
C VAL A 30 -10.53 -0.41 3.09
N PRO A 31 -11.15 -1.33 2.33
CA PRO A 31 -12.56 -1.66 2.47
C PRO A 31 -12.88 -2.23 3.85
N ARG A 32 -14.10 -2.04 4.31
CA ARG A 32 -14.61 -2.72 5.50
C ARG A 32 -14.82 -4.20 5.18
N PHE A 33 -14.46 -5.06 6.13
CA PHE A 33 -14.66 -6.51 6.05
C PHE A 33 -15.31 -7.02 7.33
N PHE A 34 -16.04 -8.13 7.22
CA PHE A 34 -16.79 -8.71 8.34
C PHE A 34 -16.30 -10.10 8.75
N THR A 35 -15.47 -10.74 7.92
CA THR A 35 -14.97 -12.10 8.17
C THR A 35 -13.46 -12.13 8.12
N LYS A 36 -12.86 -13.12 8.80
CA LYS A 36 -11.41 -13.39 8.73
C LYS A 36 -10.94 -13.74 7.32
N PHE A 37 -11.82 -14.32 6.50
CA PHE A 37 -11.53 -14.55 5.09
C PHE A 37 -11.50 -13.23 4.31
N GLY A 38 -12.49 -12.36 4.51
CA GLY A 38 -12.53 -11.02 3.90
C GLY A 38 -11.32 -10.16 4.27
N GLU A 39 -10.84 -10.26 5.51
CA GLU A 39 -9.62 -9.61 5.98
C GLU A 39 -8.38 -9.96 5.12
N ARG A 40 -8.32 -11.20 4.61
CA ARG A 40 -7.20 -11.74 3.82
C ARG A 40 -7.38 -11.53 2.31
N SER A 41 -8.52 -10.98 1.88
CA SER A 41 -8.75 -10.67 0.47
C SER A 41 -7.74 -9.65 -0.04
N PHE A 42 -7.41 -9.70 -1.33
CA PHE A 42 -6.45 -8.78 -1.94
C PHE A 42 -6.88 -7.31 -1.77
N ALA A 43 -8.17 -7.03 -1.93
CA ALA A 43 -8.75 -5.70 -1.78
C ALA A 43 -8.54 -5.08 -0.38
N VAL A 44 -8.36 -5.91 0.66
CA VAL A 44 -8.13 -5.46 2.04
C VAL A 44 -6.64 -5.54 2.41
N ALA A 45 -6.03 -6.71 2.23
CA ALA A 45 -4.66 -6.97 2.63
C ALA A 45 -3.65 -6.13 1.84
N GLY A 46 -3.90 -5.91 0.54
CA GLY A 46 -3.04 -5.09 -0.32
C GLY A 46 -2.90 -3.65 0.22
N PRO A 47 -4.00 -2.89 0.31
CA PRO A 47 -3.99 -1.54 0.89
C PRO A 47 -3.44 -1.48 2.33
N ARG A 48 -3.75 -2.47 3.19
CA ARG A 48 -3.23 -2.53 4.56
C ARG A 48 -1.71 -2.63 4.63
N LEU A 49 -1.10 -3.43 3.76
CA LEU A 49 0.36 -3.60 3.70
C LEU A 49 1.03 -2.44 2.95
N TRP A 50 0.36 -1.89 1.95
CA TRP A 50 0.90 -0.80 1.12
C TRP A 50 0.94 0.54 1.85
N ASN A 51 -0.14 0.90 2.55
CA ASN A 51 -0.30 2.24 3.12
C ASN A 51 0.80 2.66 4.12
N PRO A 52 1.30 1.79 5.02
CA PRO A 52 2.37 2.13 5.96
C PRO A 52 3.74 2.35 5.32
N LEU A 53 3.94 1.93 4.05
CA LEU A 53 5.24 2.04 3.41
C LEU A 53 5.63 3.52 3.19
N PRO A 54 6.91 3.87 3.41
CA PRO A 54 7.45 5.18 3.05
C PRO A 54 7.28 5.50 1.57
N LEU A 55 7.10 6.78 1.25
CA LEU A 55 6.94 7.29 -0.12
C LEU A 55 8.11 6.85 -1.03
N GLU A 56 9.34 6.90 -0.51
CA GLU A 56 10.56 6.50 -1.24
C GLU A 56 10.56 5.04 -1.72
N ILE A 57 9.82 4.16 -1.05
CA ILE A 57 9.64 2.77 -1.46
C ILE A 57 8.51 2.70 -2.49
N LYS A 58 7.38 3.38 -2.23
CA LYS A 58 6.21 3.42 -3.13
C LYS A 58 6.54 4.01 -4.51
N GLU A 59 7.39 5.02 -4.58
CA GLU A 59 7.77 5.73 -5.81
C GLU A 59 9.04 5.17 -6.48
N CYS A 60 9.47 3.96 -6.12
CA CYS A 60 10.59 3.33 -6.80
C CYS A 60 10.31 3.14 -8.30
N SER A 61 11.20 3.64 -9.15
CA SER A 61 11.10 3.53 -10.62
C SER A 61 11.37 2.13 -11.16
N SER A 62 11.97 1.25 -10.35
CA SER A 62 12.34 -0.12 -10.74
C SER A 62 11.86 -1.13 -9.71
N LEU A 63 11.32 -2.25 -10.19
CA LEU A 63 10.88 -3.38 -9.37
C LEU A 63 12.02 -3.97 -8.54
N THR A 64 13.23 -4.02 -9.09
CA THR A 64 14.41 -4.53 -8.37
C THR A 64 14.74 -3.65 -7.18
N ASN A 65 14.75 -2.33 -7.39
CA ASN A 65 15.00 -1.36 -6.31
C ASN A 65 13.89 -1.41 -5.25
N PHE A 66 12.62 -1.49 -5.68
CA PHE A 66 11.48 -1.67 -4.79
C PHE A 66 11.67 -2.88 -3.87
N LYS A 67 11.98 -4.07 -4.43
CA LYS A 67 12.19 -5.29 -3.65
C LYS A 67 13.34 -5.15 -2.65
N CYS A 68 14.46 -4.55 -3.06
CA CYS A 68 15.61 -4.32 -2.18
C CYS A 68 15.24 -3.40 -1.01
N LYS A 69 14.69 -2.21 -1.29
CA LYS A 69 14.29 -1.26 -0.25
C LYS A 69 13.22 -1.83 0.68
N LEU A 70 12.24 -2.55 0.14
CA LEU A 70 11.17 -3.17 0.92
C LEU A 70 11.73 -4.21 1.91
N LYS A 71 12.65 -5.07 1.44
CA LYS A 71 13.34 -6.04 2.31
C LYS A 71 14.09 -5.33 3.44
N THR A 72 14.87 -4.30 3.10
CA THR A 72 15.61 -3.51 4.10
C THR A 72 14.67 -2.86 5.10
N TYR A 73 13.57 -2.24 4.64
CA TYR A 73 12.59 -1.58 5.51
C TYR A 73 12.01 -2.54 6.55
N PHE A 74 11.51 -3.70 6.11
CA PHE A 74 10.94 -4.67 7.04
C PHE A 74 11.99 -5.32 7.94
N PHE A 75 13.23 -5.50 7.47
CA PHE A 75 14.32 -5.97 8.32
C PHE A 75 14.61 -4.99 9.47
N LYS A 76 14.73 -3.70 9.16
CA LYS A 76 14.92 -2.66 10.18
C LYS A 76 13.75 -2.61 11.16
N GLN A 77 12.52 -2.71 10.66
CA GLN A 77 11.31 -2.72 11.49
C GLN A 77 11.23 -3.94 12.41
N ALA A 78 11.71 -5.11 11.99
CA ALA A 78 11.66 -6.34 12.77
C ALA A 78 12.78 -6.43 13.82
N PHE A 79 13.97 -5.90 13.51
CA PHE A 79 15.17 -6.08 14.33
C PHE A 79 15.69 -4.79 14.98
N ASN A 80 15.04 -3.65 14.76
CA ASN A 80 15.44 -2.32 15.27
C ASN A 80 16.92 -1.98 14.99
N VAL A 81 17.42 -2.38 13.82
CA VAL A 81 18.79 -2.07 13.33
C VAL A 81 18.78 -0.84 12.42
#